data_AF-A0A963LSG5-F1
#
_entry.id   AF-A0A963LSG5-F1
#
_cell.length_a   1.000
_cell.length_b   1.000
_cell.length_c   1.000
_cell.angle_alpha   90.00
_cell.angle_beta   90.00
_cell.angle_gamma   90.00
#
_symmetry.space_group_name_H-M   'P 1'
#
loop_
_entity.id
_entity.type
_entity.pdbx_description
1 polymer ?
#
loop_
_entity_poly.entity_id
_entity_poly.type
_entity_poly.pdbx_seq_one_letter_code
_entity_poly.pdbx_strand_id
1 'polypeptide(L)' 'WFARPGEPQPADEQPRTPDWESVLALPGAHLHLYGKLRASRGRKMGHLTLTGATQQQVRETAQQAARMLGIALA' A
#
# COMPACT_ATOMS: atom_id res chain seq x y z
N TRP A 1 -8.51 -15.35 11.07
CA TRP A 1 -8.69 -13.87 11.03
C TRP A 1 -8.39 -13.22 12.38
N PHE A 2 -8.61 -13.92 13.51
CA PHE A 2 -7.99 -13.57 14.80
C PHE A 2 -6.93 -14.62 15.17
N ALA A 3 -5.81 -14.18 15.75
CA ALA A 3 -4.85 -15.08 16.39
C ALA A 3 -5.51 -15.71 17.62
N ARG A 4 -5.19 -16.97 17.91
CA ARG A 4 -5.70 -17.63 19.12
C ARG A 4 -4.99 -17.07 20.36
N PRO A 5 -5.66 -17.01 21.52
CA PRO A 5 -4.98 -16.71 22.78
C PRO A 5 -3.81 -17.67 22.99
N GLY A 6 -2.60 -17.14 23.14
CA GLY A 6 -1.37 -17.92 23.33
C GLY A 6 -0.61 -18.31 22.05
N GLU A 7 -1.11 -17.97 20.85
CA GLU A 7 -0.28 -18.09 19.64
C GLU A 7 0.82 -17.01 19.65
N PRO A 8 2.10 -17.39 19.48
CA PRO A 8 3.16 -16.40 19.31
C PRO A 8 2.83 -15.54 18.10
N GLN A 9 2.65 -14.25 18.34
CA GLN A 9 2.50 -13.28 17.27
C GLN A 9 3.83 -13.27 16.50
N PRO A 10 3.84 -13.50 15.17
CA PRO A 10 5.06 -13.29 14.41
C PRO A 10 5.57 -11.90 14.76
N ALA A 11 6.84 -11.82 15.18
CA ALA A 11 7.46 -10.57 15.58
C ALA A 11 7.14 -9.50 14.52
N ASP A 12 6.79 -8.29 14.96
CA ASP A 12 6.59 -7.17 14.06
C ASP A 12 7.87 -7.02 13.23
N GLU A 13 7.80 -7.45 11.98
CA GLU A 13 8.85 -7.29 11.00
C GLU A 13 9.16 -5.79 10.95
N GLN A 14 10.45 -5.43 10.96
CA GLN A 14 10.86 -4.04 11.11
C GLN A 14 10.11 -3.16 10.10
N PRO A 15 9.50 -2.05 10.56
CA PRO A 15 8.67 -1.23 9.70
C PRO A 15 9.50 -0.71 8.54
N ARG A 16 9.13 -1.10 7.32
CA ARG A 16 9.75 -0.62 6.08
C ARG A 16 8.89 0.47 5.46
N THR A 17 9.54 1.56 5.08
CA THR A 17 8.91 2.60 4.26
C THR A 17 8.95 2.15 2.80
N PRO A 18 7.81 2.16 2.07
CA PRO A 18 7.82 1.93 0.64
C PRO A 18 8.64 2.99 -0.10
N ASP A 19 9.16 2.63 -1.27
CA ASP A 19 9.76 3.59 -2.19
C ASP A 19 8.67 4.49 -2.80
N TRP A 20 8.35 5.59 -2.11
CA TRP A 20 7.32 6.52 -2.54
C TRP A 20 7.70 7.30 -3.80
N GLU A 21 8.99 7.49 -4.04
CA GLU A 21 9.47 8.22 -5.21
C GLU A 21 9.08 7.46 -6.49
N SER A 22 9.40 6.17 -6.54
CA SER A 22 9.02 5.30 -7.66
C SER A 22 7.50 5.21 -7.85
N VAL A 23 6.73 5.18 -6.76
CA VAL A 23 5.26 5.12 -6.82
C VAL A 23 4.67 6.45 -7.31
N LEU A 24 5.20 7.58 -6.86
CA LEU A 24 4.74 8.92 -7.25
C LEU A 24 5.18 9.31 -8.67
N ALA A 25 6.20 8.65 -9.22
CA ALA A 25 6.57 8.78 -10.62
C ALA A 25 5.54 8.15 -11.59
N LEU A 26 4.60 7.34 -11.09
CA LEU A 26 3.53 6.78 -11.91
C LEU A 26 2.55 7.87 -12.40
N PRO A 27 2.10 7.83 -13.67
CA PRO A 27 1.16 8.82 -14.19
C PRO A 27 -0.13 8.89 -13.37
N GLY A 28 -0.52 10.11 -12.99
CA GLY A 28 -1.77 10.37 -12.28
C GLY A 28 -1.82 9.84 -10.84
N ALA A 29 -0.67 9.50 -10.24
CA ALA A 29 -0.56 9.06 -8.86
C ALA A 29 -0.69 10.20 -7.85
N HIS A 30 -1.62 10.03 -6.92
CA HIS A 30 -1.84 10.94 -5.81
C HIS A 30 -1.82 10.16 -4.49
N LEU A 31 -0.74 10.32 -3.73
CA LEU A 31 -0.57 9.69 -2.42
C LEU A 31 -1.14 10.57 -1.31
N HIS A 32 -2.00 10.00 -0.47
CA HIS A 32 -2.47 10.63 0.76
C HIS A 32 -2.06 9.77 1.97
N LEU A 33 -1.14 10.28 2.78
CA LEU A 33 -0.74 9.65 4.05
C LEU A 33 -1.43 10.36 5.23
N TYR A 34 -1.91 9.59 6.22
CA TYR A 34 -2.68 10.12 7.35
C TYR A 34 -1.82 10.69 8.50
N GLY A 35 -0.52 10.93 8.30
CA GLY A 35 0.38 11.44 9.35
C GLY A 35 0.60 10.51 10.55
N LYS A 36 0.29 9.23 10.40
CA LYS A 36 0.41 8.23 11.46
C LYS A 36 1.88 7.84 11.69
N LEU A 37 2.35 7.93 12.93
CA LEU A 37 3.76 7.71 13.29
C LEU A 37 4.24 6.25 13.22
N ARG A 38 3.35 5.27 13.38
CA ARG A 38 3.71 3.83 13.42
C ARG A 38 2.81 3.00 12.53
N ALA A 39 3.40 2.20 11.65
CA ALA A 39 2.67 1.18 10.89
C ALA A 39 2.43 -0.06 11.78
N SER A 40 1.33 -0.76 11.53
CA SER A 40 1.06 -2.09 12.11
C SER A 40 0.21 -2.90 11.14
N ARG A 41 0.23 -4.23 11.26
CA ARG A 41 -0.51 -5.12 10.36
C ARG A 41 -2.00 -4.77 10.34
N GLY A 42 -2.57 -4.61 9.14
CA GLY A 42 -3.98 -4.25 8.93
C GLY A 42 -4.33 -2.77 9.19
N ARG A 43 -3.38 -1.96 9.67
CA ARG A 43 -3.62 -0.53 9.91
C ARG A 43 -3.57 0.25 8.60
N LYS A 44 -4.67 0.93 8.26
CA LYS A 44 -4.70 1.84 7.10
C LYS A 44 -3.81 3.06 7.35
N MET A 45 -2.72 3.18 6.60
CA MET A 45 -1.75 4.27 6.73
C MET A 45 -2.02 5.44 5.76
N GLY A 46 -2.79 5.20 4.72
CA GLY A 46 -3.12 6.18 3.69
C GLY A 46 -3.98 5.57 2.60
N HIS A 47 -4.01 6.24 1.45
CA HIS A 47 -4.53 5.70 0.19
C HIS A 47 -3.73 6.28 -0.98
N LEU A 48 -3.74 5.55 -2.10
CA LEU A 48 -3.22 6.01 -3.37
C LEU A 48 -4.39 6.10 -4.35
N THR A 49 -4.61 7.29 -4.90
CA THR A 49 -5.58 7.50 -5.98
C THR A 49 -4.84 7.58 -7.30
N LEU A 50 -5.39 6.95 -8.34
CA LEU A 50 -4.84 6.96 -9.69
C LEU A 50 -5.86 7.51 -10.66
N THR A 51 -5.41 8.40 -11.55
CA THR A 51 -6.22 9.03 -12.59
C THR A 51 -5.56 8.83 -13.96
N GLY A 52 -6.37 8.86 -15.03
CA GLY A 52 -5.89 8.62 -16.38
C GLY A 52 -7.01 8.84 -17.40
N ALA A 53 -6.66 8.86 -18.69
CA ALA A 53 -7.61 9.16 -19.76
C ALA A 53 -8.60 8.02 -20.00
N THR A 54 -8.23 6.78 -19.68
CA THR A 54 -9.10 5.60 -19.83
C THR A 54 -9.09 4.74 -18.57
N GLN A 55 -10.18 4.00 -18.36
CA GLN A 55 -10.28 3.04 -17.26
C GLN A 55 -9.19 1.95 -17.34
N GLN A 56 -8.84 1.51 -18.55
CA GLN A 56 -7.80 0.51 -18.77
C GLN A 56 -6.43 1.01 -18.28
N GLN A 57 -6.03 2.23 -18.66
CA GLN A 57 -4.76 2.83 -18.21
C GLN A 57 -4.69 2.96 -16.69
N VAL A 58 -5.79 3.40 -16.06
CA VAL A 58 -5.87 3.49 -14.59
C VAL A 58 -5.68 2.12 -13.95
N ARG A 59 -6.33 1.08 -14.50
CA ARG A 59 -6.23 -0.29 -13.98
C ARG A 59 -4.83 -0.87 -14.12
N GLU A 60 -4.18 -0.67 -15.27
CA GLU A 60 -2.79 -1.11 -15.51
C GLU A 60 -1.82 -0.43 -14.53
N THR A 61 -1.96 0.89 -14.36
CA THR A 61 -1.14 1.66 -13.42
C THR A 61 -1.38 1.23 -11.97
N ALA A 62 -2.64 0.94 -11.60
CA ALA A 62 -2.99 0.45 -10.27
C ALA A 62 -2.36 -0.93 -9.98
N GLN A 63 -2.37 -1.82 -10.97
CA GLN A 63 -1.70 -3.11 -10.86
C GLN A 63 -0.18 -2.96 -10.73
N GLN A 64 0.42 -2.02 -11.45
CA GLN A 64 1.84 -1.72 -11.33
C GLN A 64 2.19 -1.18 -9.94
N ALA A 65 1.43 -0.20 -9.43
CA ALA A 65 1.61 0.34 -8.08
C ALA A 65 1.46 -0.73 -7.00
N ALA A 66 0.45 -1.61 -7.12
CA ALA A 66 0.24 -2.70 -6.18
C ALA A 66 1.41 -3.69 -6.14
N ARG A 67 2.00 -4.03 -7.30
CA ARG A 67 3.21 -4.86 -7.36
C ARG A 67 4.40 -4.19 -6.65
N MET A 68 4.65 -2.90 -6.88
CA MET A 68 5.73 -2.16 -6.20
C MET A 68 5.52 -2.15 -4.67
N LEU A 69 4.27 -1.99 -4.23
CA LEU A 69 3.91 -1.91 -2.81
C LEU A 69 3.76 -3.29 -2.14
N GLY A 70 3.86 -4.40 -2.90
CA GLY A 70 3.64 -5.76 -2.38
C GLY A 70 2.21 -6.01 -1.91
N ILE A 71 1.22 -5.36 -2.53
CA ILE A 71 -0.20 -5.50 -2.22
C ILE A 71 -0.84 -6.46 -3.23
N ALA A 72 -1.49 -7.52 -2.74
CA ALA A 72 -2.30 -8.38 -3.58
C ALA A 72 -3.58 -7.63 -4.01
N LEU A 73 -3.83 -7.56 -5.32
CA LEU A 73 -5.11 -7.11 -5.86
C LEU A 73 -6.00 -8.34 -6.07
N ALA A 74 -7.24 -8.25 -5.60
CA ALA A 74 -8.28 -9.25 -5.85
C ALA A 74 -8.91 -9.04 -7.24
#